data_AF-A0A2T4NNJ6-F1
#
_entry.id   AF-A0A2T4NNJ6-F1
#
_cell.length_a   1.000
_cell.length_b   1.000
_cell.length_c   1.000
_cell.angle_alpha   90.00
_cell.angle_beta   90.00
_cell.angle_gamma   90.00
#
_symmetry.space_group_name_H-M   'P 1'
#
loop_
_entity.id
_entity.type
_entity.pdbx_description
1 polymer ?
#
loop_
_entity_poly.entity_id
_entity_poly.type
_entity_poly.pdbx_seq_one_letter_code
_entity_poly.pdbx_strand_id
1 'polypeptide(L)'
;MAFTPDSRSDIGSGWEKAWQAGRIDLAALSATDLRYGFFEYPVDFIVEGHAFLSAARPPLTDIMFTSARSLHSLRATGAAEIDFTENAYVIRLELVGDQVRFTSTYNAPTPRPRCSFDAYLSGVRSFVTEGMAYLEMRYPALADNPALHRLRALVQVPVGDGDARGGGESQ
;
A
#
# COMPACT_ATOMS: atom_id res chain seq x y z
N MET A 1 0.35 -6.82 -6.63
CA MET A 1 -0.03 -5.43 -6.99
C MET A 1 1.04 -4.90 -7.91
N ALA A 2 0.67 -4.06 -8.86
CA ALA A 2 1.61 -3.43 -9.78
C ALA A 2 1.16 -1.99 -10.06
N PHE A 3 2.11 -1.14 -10.44
CA PHE A 3 1.83 0.20 -10.94
C PHE A 3 2.54 0.40 -12.27
N THR A 4 1.96 1.23 -13.13
CA THR A 4 2.54 1.61 -14.42
C THR A 4 2.82 3.11 -14.38
N PRO A 5 4.07 3.54 -14.21
CA PRO A 5 4.38 4.95 -14.14
C PRO A 5 4.10 5.67 -15.46
N ASP A 6 3.54 6.87 -15.38
CA ASP A 6 3.42 7.79 -16.50
C ASP A 6 3.73 9.21 -16.04
N SER A 7 4.38 10.01 -16.90
CA SER A 7 4.80 11.36 -16.51
C SER A 7 3.65 12.38 -16.53
N ARG A 8 2.41 11.96 -16.80
CA ARG A 8 1.28 12.89 -16.97
C ARG A 8 0.66 13.27 -15.63
N SER A 9 0.98 12.55 -14.56
CA SER A 9 0.25 12.62 -13.30
C SER A 9 1.15 12.62 -12.07
N ASP A 10 2.38 13.11 -12.23
CA ASP A 10 3.30 13.38 -11.12
C ASP A 10 2.72 14.45 -10.16
N ILE A 11 1.83 15.32 -10.66
CA ILE A 11 1.33 16.52 -9.97
C ILE A 11 -0.18 16.54 -10.04
N GLY A 12 -0.85 16.65 -8.89
CA GLY A 12 -2.29 16.83 -8.78
C GLY A 12 -2.74 18.24 -9.14
N SER A 13 -4.03 18.37 -9.39
CA SER A 13 -4.66 19.64 -9.79
C SER A 13 -4.42 20.74 -8.75
N GLY A 14 -3.92 21.91 -9.18
CA GLY A 14 -3.69 23.08 -8.33
C GLY A 14 -2.23 23.27 -7.87
N TRP A 15 -1.35 22.29 -8.10
CA TRP A 15 0.07 22.38 -7.75
C TRP A 15 0.98 22.71 -8.94
N GLU A 16 0.44 22.80 -10.16
CA GLU A 16 1.20 22.85 -11.41
C GLU A 16 2.09 24.09 -11.49
N LYS A 17 1.57 25.26 -11.13
CA LYS A 17 2.35 26.51 -11.15
C LYS A 17 3.48 26.49 -10.13
N ALA A 18 3.23 25.96 -8.93
CA ALA A 18 4.24 25.88 -7.90
C ALA A 18 5.32 24.84 -8.26
N TRP A 19 4.92 23.72 -8.86
CA TRP A 19 5.82 22.71 -9.39
C TRP A 19 6.72 23.25 -10.51
N GLN A 20 6.13 23.88 -11.53
CA GLN A 20 6.87 24.48 -12.65
C GLN A 20 7.83 25.57 -12.18
N ALA A 21 7.49 26.28 -11.10
CA ALA A 21 8.33 27.29 -10.48
C ALA A 21 9.39 26.72 -9.51
N GLY A 22 9.46 25.39 -9.32
CA GLY A 22 10.40 24.75 -8.39
C GLY A 22 10.15 25.10 -6.92
N ARG A 23 8.92 25.46 -6.55
CA ARG A 23 8.54 25.91 -5.19
C ARG A 23 8.02 24.78 -4.31
N ILE A 24 8.01 23.55 -4.81
CA ILE A 24 7.60 22.36 -4.04
C ILE A 24 8.84 21.72 -3.47
N ASP A 25 8.95 21.78 -2.14
CA ASP A 25 9.95 21.03 -1.41
C ASP A 25 9.39 19.63 -1.09
N LEU A 26 9.79 18.66 -1.93
CA LEU A 26 9.38 17.27 -1.79
C LEU A 26 9.89 16.63 -0.49
N ALA A 27 11.00 17.10 0.09
CA ALA A 27 11.50 16.59 1.36
C ALA A 27 10.63 17.05 2.54
N ALA A 28 9.99 18.22 2.41
CA ALA A 28 9.15 18.83 3.44
C ALA A 28 7.64 18.61 3.25
N LEU A 29 7.19 18.03 2.13
CA LEU A 29 5.77 17.74 1.90
C LEU A 29 5.19 16.89 3.03
N SER A 30 3.98 17.24 3.46
CA SER A 30 3.27 16.48 4.48
C SER A 30 2.86 15.10 3.94
N ALA A 31 2.63 14.14 4.84
CA ALA A 31 2.10 12.83 4.46
C ALA A 31 0.72 12.94 3.79
N THR A 32 -0.07 13.95 4.15
CA THR A 32 -1.36 14.25 3.54
C THR A 32 -1.17 14.70 2.09
N ASP A 33 -0.27 15.66 1.85
CA ASP A 33 -0.03 16.17 0.49
C ASP A 33 0.52 15.07 -0.43
N LEU A 34 1.46 14.26 0.03
CA LEU A 34 1.97 13.14 -0.75
C LEU A 34 0.89 12.13 -1.13
N ARG A 35 -0.07 11.89 -0.22
CA ARG A 35 -1.14 10.91 -0.41
C ARG A 35 -2.31 11.43 -1.24
N TYR A 36 -2.45 12.73 -1.43
CA TYR A 36 -3.64 13.30 -2.10
C TYR A 36 -3.32 14.30 -3.21
N GLY A 37 -2.06 14.72 -3.37
CA GLY A 37 -1.69 15.80 -4.29
C GLY A 37 -0.65 15.44 -5.34
N PHE A 38 -0.06 14.24 -5.30
CA PHE A 38 1.07 13.89 -6.15
C PHE A 38 1.09 12.40 -6.54
N PHE A 39 1.74 12.12 -7.67
CA PHE A 39 2.11 10.77 -8.13
C PHE A 39 0.92 9.82 -8.35
N GLU A 40 -0.10 10.26 -9.05
CA GLU A 40 -1.21 9.41 -9.47
C GLU A 40 -0.78 8.53 -10.66
N TYR A 41 -0.65 7.23 -10.43
CA TYR A 41 -0.30 6.28 -11.50
C TYR A 41 -1.36 5.20 -11.65
N PRO A 42 -1.56 4.65 -12.86
CA PRO A 42 -2.31 3.41 -13.03
C PRO A 42 -1.78 2.31 -12.12
N VAL A 43 -2.67 1.75 -11.30
CA VAL A 43 -2.41 0.67 -10.34
C VAL A 43 -3.37 -0.47 -10.60
N ASP A 44 -2.80 -1.67 -10.64
CA ASP A 44 -3.52 -2.93 -10.72
C ASP A 44 -3.37 -3.73 -9.42
N PHE A 45 -4.51 -4.16 -8.89
CA PHE A 45 -4.57 -5.05 -7.75
C PHE A 45 -5.40 -6.27 -8.09
N ILE A 46 -4.71 -7.37 -8.39
CA ILE A 46 -5.31 -8.63 -8.83
C ILE A 46 -4.99 -9.72 -7.79
N VAL A 47 -6.00 -10.50 -7.42
CA VAL A 47 -5.87 -11.69 -6.57
C VAL A 47 -6.61 -12.84 -7.25
N GLU A 48 -5.95 -13.98 -7.45
CA GLU A 48 -6.52 -15.16 -8.15
C GLU A 48 -7.22 -14.80 -9.47
N GLY A 49 -6.66 -13.85 -10.23
CA GLY A 49 -7.23 -13.38 -11.50
C GLY A 49 -8.40 -12.41 -11.38
N HIS A 50 -8.88 -12.11 -10.17
CA HIS A 50 -9.88 -11.08 -9.92
C HIS A 50 -9.23 -9.72 -9.69
N ALA A 51 -9.54 -8.74 -10.55
CA ALA A 51 -9.08 -7.37 -10.41
C ALA A 51 -9.97 -6.60 -9.42
N PHE A 52 -9.41 -6.23 -8.27
CA PHE A 52 -10.00 -5.26 -7.33
C PHE A 52 -9.74 -3.83 -7.79
N LEU A 53 -8.57 -3.59 -8.39
CA LEU A 53 -8.27 -2.37 -9.12
C LEU A 53 -7.78 -2.77 -10.52
N SER A 54 -8.29 -2.05 -11.52
CA SER A 54 -7.91 -2.20 -12.93
C SER A 54 -7.59 -0.82 -13.49
N ALA A 55 -6.30 -0.52 -13.67
CA ALA A 55 -5.78 0.78 -14.08
C ALA A 55 -6.37 1.98 -13.28
N ALA A 56 -6.69 1.77 -12.01
CA ALA A 56 -7.14 2.85 -11.13
C ALA A 56 -5.97 3.81 -10.89
N ARG A 57 -6.20 5.11 -10.74
CA ARG A 57 -5.12 6.11 -10.62
C ARG A 57 -5.06 6.77 -9.23
N PRO A 58 -4.96 6.03 -8.12
CA PRO A 58 -4.74 6.65 -6.83
C PRO A 58 -3.31 7.23 -6.77
N PRO A 59 -3.06 8.22 -5.90
CA PRO A 59 -1.70 8.59 -5.52
C PRO A 59 -0.93 7.35 -5.07
N LEU A 60 0.24 7.10 -5.67
CA LEU A 60 1.02 5.89 -5.40
C LEU A 60 1.35 5.76 -3.92
N THR A 61 1.67 6.87 -3.25
CA THR A 61 1.96 6.86 -1.81
C THR A 61 0.73 6.46 -0.99
N ASP A 62 -0.48 6.83 -1.41
CA ASP A 62 -1.71 6.47 -0.71
C ASP A 62 -1.96 4.96 -0.71
N ILE A 63 -1.92 4.34 -1.90
CA ILE A 63 -2.09 2.89 -2.02
C ILE A 63 -0.97 2.14 -1.29
N MET A 64 0.28 2.65 -1.31
CA MET A 64 1.37 2.06 -0.53
C MET A 64 1.09 2.13 0.97
N PHE A 65 0.64 3.27 1.50
CA PHE A 65 0.33 3.44 2.91
C PHE A 65 -0.84 2.57 3.37
N THR A 66 -1.95 2.58 2.62
CA THR A 66 -3.15 1.84 2.99
C THR A 66 -2.89 0.32 2.93
N SER A 67 -2.11 -0.15 1.95
CA SER A 67 -1.69 -1.56 1.84
C SER A 67 -0.67 -1.96 2.90
N ALA A 68 0.27 -1.08 3.27
CA ALA A 68 1.20 -1.37 4.35
C ALA A 68 0.46 -1.46 5.71
N ARG A 69 -0.53 -0.58 5.93
CA ARG A 69 -1.35 -0.59 7.14
C ARG A 69 -2.26 -1.82 7.24
N SER A 70 -2.81 -2.29 6.13
CA SER A 70 -3.67 -3.48 6.14
C SER A 70 -2.92 -4.73 6.60
N LEU A 71 -1.61 -4.85 6.35
CA LEU A 71 -0.79 -5.93 6.90
C LEU A 71 -0.78 -5.94 8.43
N HIS A 72 -0.60 -4.75 9.03
CA HIS A 72 -0.61 -4.60 10.50
C HIS A 72 -1.99 -4.91 11.07
N SER A 73 -3.05 -4.37 10.46
CA SER A 73 -4.42 -4.63 10.91
C SER A 73 -4.79 -6.11 10.80
N LEU A 74 -4.46 -6.78 9.69
CA LEU A 74 -4.70 -8.22 9.55
C LEU A 74 -4.00 -9.05 10.63
N ARG A 75 -2.77 -8.71 10.99
CA ARG A 75 -2.05 -9.41 12.08
C ARG A 75 -2.66 -9.13 13.45
N ALA A 76 -3.05 -7.88 13.70
CA ALA A 76 -3.51 -7.44 15.01
C ALA A 76 -4.95 -7.86 15.32
N THR A 77 -5.84 -7.80 14.32
CA THR A 77 -7.28 -7.96 14.52
C THR A 77 -7.92 -8.99 13.61
N GLY A 78 -7.17 -9.56 12.66
CA GLY A 78 -7.71 -10.48 11.65
C GLY A 78 -8.52 -9.79 10.54
N ALA A 79 -8.67 -8.47 10.57
CA ALA A 79 -9.44 -7.72 9.59
C ALA A 79 -8.74 -6.42 9.18
N ALA A 80 -8.88 -6.03 7.92
CA ALA A 80 -8.33 -4.79 7.41
C ALA A 80 -9.14 -4.22 6.25
N GLU A 81 -8.92 -2.94 5.97
CA GLU A 81 -9.47 -2.26 4.82
C GLU A 81 -8.35 -1.55 4.06
N ILE A 82 -8.44 -1.59 2.73
CA ILE A 82 -7.72 -0.72 1.81
C ILE A 82 -8.78 0.23 1.28
N ASP A 83 -8.73 1.46 1.77
CA ASP A 83 -9.60 2.56 1.37
C ASP A 83 -8.81 3.54 0.48
N PHE A 84 -9.54 4.15 -0.46
CA PHE A 84 -9.06 5.15 -1.39
C PHE A 84 -9.86 6.42 -1.14
N THR A 85 -9.21 7.48 -0.70
CA THR A 85 -9.90 8.70 -0.25
C THR A 85 -10.76 9.40 -1.30
N GLU A 86 -10.54 9.13 -2.58
CA GLU A 86 -11.32 9.74 -3.67
C GLU A 86 -12.51 8.89 -4.13
N ASN A 87 -12.60 7.62 -3.69
CA ASN A 87 -13.60 6.68 -4.17
C ASN A 87 -14.29 5.97 -2.99
N ALA A 88 -15.61 5.79 -3.04
CA ALA A 88 -16.34 4.94 -2.07
C ALA A 88 -16.00 3.43 -2.19
N TYR A 89 -14.99 3.08 -2.98
CA TYR A 89 -14.53 1.72 -3.19
C TYR A 89 -13.60 1.31 -2.06
N VAL A 90 -14.03 0.37 -1.24
CA VAL A 90 -13.22 -0.19 -0.15
C VAL A 90 -12.97 -1.65 -0.44
N ILE A 91 -11.71 -2.06 -0.40
CA ILE A 91 -11.33 -3.48 -0.43
C ILE A 91 -11.21 -3.93 1.01
N ARG A 92 -12.00 -4.92 1.40
CA ARG A 92 -11.97 -5.50 2.75
C ARG A 92 -11.23 -6.82 2.73
N LEU A 93 -10.39 -6.99 3.74
CA LEU A 93 -9.52 -8.14 3.92
C LEU A 93 -9.87 -8.81 5.23
N GLU A 94 -9.94 -10.14 5.22
CA GLU A 94 -10.19 -10.97 6.40
C GLU A 94 -9.17 -12.11 6.43
N LEU A 95 -8.51 -12.30 7.57
CA LEU A 95 -7.61 -13.43 7.80
C LEU A 95 -8.40 -14.62 8.34
N VAL A 96 -8.50 -15.68 7.55
CA VAL A 96 -9.18 -16.93 7.92
C VAL A 96 -8.17 -18.07 7.87
N GLY A 97 -7.68 -18.48 9.04
CA GLY A 97 -6.52 -19.36 9.12
C GLY A 97 -5.28 -18.64 8.62
N ASP A 98 -4.59 -19.22 7.64
CA ASP A 98 -3.43 -18.63 6.96
C ASP A 98 -3.79 -17.88 5.67
N GLN A 99 -5.08 -17.81 5.31
CA GLN A 99 -5.56 -17.22 4.07
C GLN A 99 -6.14 -15.83 4.30
N VAL A 100 -5.74 -14.88 3.48
CA VAL A 100 -6.38 -13.57 3.36
C VAL A 100 -7.47 -13.68 2.31
N ARG A 101 -8.71 -13.38 2.70
CA ARG A 101 -9.88 -13.29 1.82
C ARG A 101 -10.17 -11.84 1.48
N PHE A 102 -10.52 -11.60 0.23
CA PHE A 102 -10.76 -10.26 -0.28
C PHE A 102 -12.23 -10.10 -0.68
N THR A 103 -12.79 -8.95 -0.34
CA THR A 103 -14.11 -8.50 -0.78
C THR A 103 -14.03 -7.01 -1.12
N SER A 104 -15.02 -6.49 -1.85
CA SER A 104 -15.11 -5.06 -2.11
C SER A 104 -16.52 -4.55 -1.88
N THR A 105 -16.68 -3.23 -1.73
CA THR A 105 -17.98 -2.57 -1.51
C THR A 105 -19.04 -2.94 -2.55
N TYR A 106 -18.64 -3.13 -3.82
CA TYR A 106 -19.58 -3.37 -4.91
C TYR A 106 -19.50 -4.78 -5.53
N ASN A 107 -18.48 -5.56 -5.18
CA ASN A 107 -18.27 -6.90 -5.72
C ASN A 107 -17.69 -7.85 -4.66
N ALA A 108 -18.41 -8.93 -4.40
CA ALA A 108 -17.90 -10.10 -3.71
C ALA A 108 -18.06 -11.30 -4.66
N PRO A 109 -17.04 -11.60 -5.48
CA PRO A 109 -17.06 -12.80 -6.31
C PRO A 109 -17.33 -14.01 -5.43
N THR A 110 -18.05 -14.99 -5.98
CA THR A 110 -18.26 -16.29 -5.33
C THR A 110 -17.64 -17.37 -6.22
N PRO A 111 -16.58 -18.07 -5.77
CA PRO A 111 -15.93 -17.94 -4.45
C PRO A 111 -15.16 -16.62 -4.29
N ARG A 112 -14.97 -16.18 -3.04
CA ARG A 112 -14.21 -14.97 -2.72
C ARG A 112 -12.73 -15.20 -3.08
N PRO A 113 -12.08 -14.27 -3.82
CA PRO A 113 -10.66 -14.36 -4.10
C PRO A 113 -9.86 -14.41 -2.79
N ARG A 114 -8.81 -15.21 -2.77
CA ARG A 114 -7.95 -15.40 -1.61
C ARG A 114 -6.49 -15.60 -1.99
N CYS A 115 -5.61 -15.42 -1.03
CA CYS A 115 -4.22 -15.86 -1.13
C CYS A 115 -3.68 -16.12 0.28
N SER A 116 -2.55 -16.80 0.40
CA SER A 116 -1.91 -16.94 1.71
C SER A 116 -1.49 -15.57 2.26
N PHE A 117 -1.45 -15.45 3.59
CA PHE A 117 -0.94 -14.25 4.25
C PHE A 117 0.49 -13.93 3.83
N ASP A 118 1.33 -14.95 3.62
CA ASP A 118 2.70 -14.77 3.13
C ASP A 118 2.75 -14.23 1.69
N ALA A 119 1.89 -14.71 0.80
CA ALA A 119 1.80 -14.18 -0.57
C ALA A 119 1.33 -12.72 -0.56
N TYR A 120 0.37 -12.39 0.30
CA TYR A 120 -0.08 -11.01 0.48
C TYR A 120 1.02 -10.12 1.06
N LEU A 121 1.70 -10.56 2.11
CA LEU A 121 2.83 -9.87 2.74
C LEU A 121 3.96 -9.61 1.74
N SER A 122 4.37 -10.63 1.00
CA SER A 122 5.40 -10.49 -0.02
C SER A 122 4.95 -9.51 -1.12
N GLY A 123 3.72 -9.63 -1.60
CA GLY A 123 3.18 -8.76 -2.64
C GLY A 123 3.12 -7.28 -2.23
N VAL A 124 2.68 -6.99 -1.01
CA VAL A 124 2.68 -5.61 -0.47
C VAL A 124 4.11 -5.09 -0.27
N ARG A 125 5.01 -5.90 0.28
CA ARG A 125 6.42 -5.51 0.49
C ARG A 125 7.12 -5.18 -0.81
N SER A 126 7.00 -6.02 -1.83
CA SER A 126 7.56 -5.77 -3.15
C SER A 126 6.98 -4.49 -3.75
N PHE A 127 5.65 -4.35 -3.75
CA PHE A 127 4.97 -3.17 -4.28
C PHE A 127 5.42 -1.87 -3.63
N VAL A 128 5.50 -1.83 -2.29
CA VAL A 128 5.95 -0.66 -1.55
C VAL A 128 7.43 -0.37 -1.82
N THR A 129 8.28 -1.40 -1.83
CA THR A 129 9.73 -1.25 -2.08
C THR A 129 10.00 -0.73 -3.49
N GLU A 130 9.35 -1.31 -4.50
CA GLU A 130 9.48 -0.89 -5.90
C GLU A 130 8.92 0.53 -6.12
N GLY A 131 7.77 0.84 -5.53
CA GLY A 131 7.17 2.18 -5.61
C GLY A 131 8.04 3.26 -4.98
N MET A 132 8.61 3.01 -3.80
CA MET A 132 9.55 3.94 -3.16
C MET A 132 10.84 4.10 -3.97
N ALA A 133 11.43 2.99 -4.42
CA ALA A 133 12.65 3.04 -5.24
C ALA A 133 12.43 3.85 -6.53
N TYR A 134 11.27 3.67 -7.18
CA TYR A 134 10.89 4.46 -8.35
C TYR A 134 10.77 5.95 -8.03
N LEU A 135 10.05 6.31 -6.97
CA LEU A 135 9.85 7.70 -6.57
C LEU A 135 11.17 8.38 -6.18
N GLU A 136 12.04 7.71 -5.44
CA GLU A 136 13.34 8.24 -5.02
C GLU A 136 14.32 8.38 -6.18
N MET A 137 14.31 7.43 -7.13
CA MET A 137 15.11 7.53 -8.35
C MET A 137 14.69 8.74 -9.18
N ARG A 138 13.38 9.00 -9.29
CA ARG A 138 12.84 10.11 -10.09
C ARG A 138 12.91 11.45 -9.36
N TYR A 139 12.76 11.44 -8.04
CA TYR A 139 12.74 12.61 -7.16
C TYR A 139 13.58 12.36 -5.90
N PRO A 140 14.91 12.57 -5.98
CA PRO A 140 15.83 12.23 -4.89
C PRO A 140 15.49 12.89 -3.55
N ALA A 141 14.91 14.10 -3.55
CA ALA A 141 14.48 14.79 -2.33
C ALA A 141 13.43 14.01 -1.51
N LEU A 142 12.70 13.07 -2.12
CA LEU A 142 11.77 12.19 -1.40
C LEU A 142 12.49 11.21 -0.49
N ALA A 143 13.78 10.92 -0.71
CA ALA A 143 14.55 10.01 0.14
C ALA A 143 14.58 10.47 1.60
N ASP A 144 14.61 11.80 1.80
CA ASP A 144 14.65 12.48 3.10
C ASP A 144 13.25 12.78 3.68
N ASN A 145 12.18 12.45 2.95
CA ASN A 145 10.82 12.79 3.40
C ASN A 145 10.39 11.89 4.59
N PRO A 146 9.97 12.48 5.74
CA PRO A 146 9.56 11.72 6.93
C PRO A 146 8.40 10.75 6.71
N ALA A 147 7.49 11.03 5.77
CA ALA A 147 6.40 10.13 5.44
C ALA A 147 6.93 8.85 4.77
N LEU A 148 7.88 8.97 3.83
CA LEU A 148 8.46 7.78 3.19
C LEU A 148 9.31 6.97 4.17
N HIS A 149 10.02 7.61 5.10
CA HIS A 149 10.68 6.88 6.19
C HIS A 149 9.69 6.06 7.04
N ARG A 150 8.52 6.63 7.39
CA ARG A 150 7.46 5.91 8.11
C ARG A 150 6.90 4.75 7.29
N LEU A 151 6.71 4.95 5.98
CA LEU A 151 6.25 3.90 5.07
C LEU A 151 7.24 2.73 5.01
N ARG A 152 8.55 3.01 4.89
CA ARG A 152 9.61 1.97 4.96
C ARG A 152 9.53 1.17 6.25
N ALA A 153 9.39 1.86 7.39
CA ALA A 153 9.28 1.20 8.68
C ALA A 153 8.05 0.28 8.79
N LEU A 154 6.92 0.65 8.19
CA LEU A 154 5.70 -0.17 8.20
C LEU A 154 5.90 -1.53 7.52
N VAL A 155 6.68 -1.59 6.44
CA VAL A 155 6.87 -2.85 5.68
C VAL A 155 8.08 -3.66 6.15
N GLN A 156 8.99 -3.07 6.92
CA GLN A 156 10.19 -3.72 7.45
C GLN A 156 9.99 -4.47 8.77
N VAL A 157 8.85 -4.34 9.46
CA VAL A 157 8.62 -5.06 10.73
C VAL A 157 8.74 -6.57 10.51
N PRO A 158 9.58 -7.30 11.28
CA PRO A 158 9.85 -8.71 11.04
C PRO A 158 8.59 -9.58 11.02
N VAL A 159 8.67 -10.70 10.31
CA VAL A 159 7.85 -11.87 10.65
C VAL A 159 8.34 -12.27 12.04
N GLY A 160 7.56 -12.00 13.09
CA GLY A 160 7.88 -12.52 14.40
C GLY A 160 7.85 -14.04 14.30
N ASP A 161 8.97 -14.69 14.57
CA ASP A 161 9.03 -16.13 14.77
C ASP A 161 8.01 -16.50 15.85
N GLY A 162 7.00 -17.25 15.44
CA GLY A 162 6.08 -17.90 16.36
C GLY A 162 6.83 -18.94 17.18
N ASP A 163 6.68 -18.83 18.50
CA ASP A 163 6.73 -19.92 19.47
C ASP A 163 7.92 -20.89 19.42
N ALA A 164 8.95 -20.55 20.21
CA ALA A 164 9.80 -21.53 20.87
C ALA A 164 9.74 -21.32 22.40
N ARG A 165 8.58 -21.61 23.01
CA ARG A 165 8.50 -22.00 24.43
C ARG A 165 7.64 -23.25 24.56
N GLY A 166 8.23 -24.35 24.10
CA GLY A 166 7.80 -25.70 24.44
C GLY A 166 7.86 -25.93 25.95
N GLY A 167 6.96 -26.80 26.40
CA GLY A 167 6.67 -27.07 27.80
C GLY A 167 7.87 -27.55 28.62
N GLY A 168 7.97 -27.01 29.82
CA GLY A 168 8.59 -27.72 30.94
C GLY A 168 7.51 -28.50 31.66
N GLU A 169 7.40 -29.78 31.33
CA GLU A 169 6.65 -30.75 32.12
C GLU A 169 7.28 -30.89 33.50
N SER A 170 6.40 -31.00 34.49
CA SER A 170 6.69 -31.41 35.85
C SER A 170 7.35 -32.80 35.87
N GLN A 171 8.41 -32.95 36.66
CA GLN A 171 8.68 -34.12 37.48
C GLN A 171 9.43 -33.70 38.74
#